data_AF-A0A7C4Z040-F1
#
_entry.id   AF-A0A7C4Z040-F1
#
_cell.length_a   1.000
_cell.length_b   1.000
_cell.length_c   1.000
_cell.angle_alpha   90.00
_cell.angle_beta   90.00
_cell.angle_gamma   90.00
#
_symmetry.space_group_name_H-M   'P 1'
#
loop_
_entity.id
_entity.type
_entity.pdbx_description
1 polymer ?
#
loop_
_entity_poly.entity_id
_entity_poly.type
_entity_poly.pdbx_seq_one_letter_code
_entity_poly.pdbx_strand_id
1 'polypeptide(L)'
;MHRPIIKRLPQCLYGWCLSFVVSILVAVIIIGGIEFTLRFYGFGESREPMIEKEVDGFRFYVPNKAFYQQFFNIPLYEFVNWDDLDFCVPVEKSPNAIRIFVFGESAMYGLQSSARQLEVMLKERFPFVKWEVYNFSCPGINSHLLHQLAKYAIRLSPDMFIVYMGNNEAIGPYGENSFFGRFNILRRIWVIRLHIFLKRLRVVQLFERLPSSEWRKYLPVDMSKYIPGQSQHLLTLKLYKKNLSDIVAEGVKSNADVIVGTLSFNRLYGMEETATMPKFEETSMNRIIKEVVERFRTCGGKVYLADIDWILASNAPQGVPDYTFFCDNIHFNFEGNYLVAREWFDKVAEALNRKGLASFPKKATPIPIEECARNLGWSDATELELIGLQKKVILDSRSQVVLAEKEKALIAKVDGNISEKVLATYAIAYSLNPDDEKIAKQYVESLLKAGMKDRAFEVVSALYKTKPYLRISMRLMGNVYSNLGDFANAERMYKLCLKYYPDDGLAMDSLKLISKRD
;
A
#
# COMPACT_ATOMS: atom_id res chain seq x y z
N MET A 1 25.27 -20.72 -60.49
CA MET A 1 25.12 -19.43 -59.78
C MET A 1 23.65 -19.00 -59.83
N HIS A 2 22.92 -19.13 -58.73
CA HIS A 2 21.54 -18.62 -58.61
C HIS A 2 21.57 -17.35 -57.74
N ARG A 3 21.24 -16.20 -58.34
CA ARG A 3 20.96 -14.97 -57.59
C ARG A 3 19.49 -14.99 -57.15
N PRO A 4 19.17 -14.65 -55.89
CA PRO A 4 17.79 -14.60 -55.44
C PRO A 4 17.09 -13.35 -56.00
N ILE A 5 15.89 -13.55 -56.54
CA ILE A 5 14.99 -12.48 -56.99
C ILE A 5 14.35 -11.85 -55.76
N ILE A 6 14.75 -10.63 -55.41
CA ILE A 6 14.07 -9.81 -54.41
C ILE A 6 12.82 -9.24 -55.06
N LYS A 7 11.64 -9.82 -54.76
CA LYS A 7 10.35 -9.26 -55.16
C LYS A 7 10.16 -7.90 -54.47
N ARG A 8 10.25 -6.80 -55.23
CA ARG A 8 9.89 -5.45 -54.75
C ARG A 8 8.38 -5.40 -54.52
N LEU A 9 7.96 -4.93 -53.34
CA LEU A 9 6.55 -4.62 -53.04
C LEU A 9 5.98 -3.62 -54.09
N PRO A 10 4.73 -3.78 -54.54
CA PRO A 10 4.13 -2.91 -55.54
C PRO A 10 4.09 -1.44 -55.08
N GLN A 11 4.41 -0.48 -55.96
CA GLN A 11 4.40 0.96 -55.66
C GLN A 11 3.08 1.47 -55.05
N CYS A 12 1.95 0.84 -55.40
CA CYS A 12 0.64 1.17 -54.83
C CYS A 12 0.59 0.88 -53.31
N LEU A 13 1.18 -0.22 -52.84
CA LEU A 13 1.24 -0.54 -51.41
C LEU A 13 2.08 0.48 -50.62
N TYR A 14 3.14 1.03 -51.22
CA TYR A 14 3.92 2.12 -50.61
C TYR A 14 3.09 3.38 -50.44
N GLY A 15 2.25 3.74 -51.43
CA GLY A 15 1.34 4.87 -51.33
C GLY A 15 0.31 4.72 -50.21
N TRP A 16 -0.32 3.54 -50.09
CA TRP A 16 -1.27 3.25 -49.02
C TRP A 16 -0.60 3.24 -47.63
N CYS A 17 0.59 2.64 -47.50
CA CYS A 17 1.35 2.67 -46.25
C CYS A 17 1.74 4.10 -45.86
N LEU A 18 2.19 4.91 -46.82
CA LEU A 18 2.54 6.31 -46.57
C LEU A 18 1.32 7.12 -46.13
N SER A 19 0.20 7.01 -46.84
CA SER A 19 -1.05 7.68 -46.47
C SER A 19 -1.55 7.27 -45.07
N PHE A 20 -1.45 5.99 -44.73
CA PHE A 20 -1.80 5.48 -43.40
C PHE A 20 -0.89 6.07 -42.31
N VAL A 21 0.43 6.09 -42.52
CA VAL A 21 1.39 6.70 -41.59
C VAL A 21 1.13 8.19 -41.41
N VAL A 22 0.90 8.93 -42.51
CA VAL A 22 0.56 10.35 -42.46
C VAL A 22 -0.73 10.58 -41.67
N SER A 23 -1.74 9.73 -41.87
CA SER A 23 -3.02 9.83 -41.16
C SER A 23 -2.86 9.62 -39.64
N ILE A 24 -2.05 8.62 -39.24
CA ILE A 24 -1.70 8.41 -37.82
C ILE A 24 -0.96 9.63 -37.26
N LEU A 25 0.03 10.16 -37.99
CA LEU A 25 0.81 11.30 -37.55
C LEU A 25 -0.08 12.54 -37.34
N VAL A 26 -0.98 12.82 -38.29
CA VAL A 26 -1.96 13.92 -38.17
C VAL A 26 -2.85 13.72 -36.94
N ALA A 27 -3.36 12.50 -36.72
CA ALA A 27 -4.18 12.20 -35.54
C ALA A 27 -3.39 12.40 -34.23
N VAL A 28 -2.13 11.98 -34.17
CA VAL A 28 -1.25 12.19 -33.01
C VAL A 28 -1.00 13.68 -32.76
N ILE A 29 -0.79 14.49 -33.81
CA ILE A 29 -0.61 15.94 -33.68
C ILE A 29 -1.89 16.59 -33.15
N ILE A 30 -3.07 16.22 -33.67
CA ILE A 30 -4.35 16.75 -33.19
C ILE A 30 -4.57 16.40 -31.73
N ILE A 31 -4.43 15.12 -31.36
CA ILE A 31 -4.58 14.66 -29.97
C ILE A 31 -3.56 15.35 -29.06
N GLY A 32 -2.32 15.52 -29.53
CA GLY A 32 -1.28 16.26 -28.81
C GLY A 32 -1.63 17.73 -28.60
N GLY A 33 -2.22 18.40 -29.60
CA GLY A 33 -2.70 19.77 -29.50
C GLY A 33 -3.86 19.93 -28.51
N ILE A 34 -4.80 18.99 -28.50
CA ILE A 34 -5.90 18.97 -27.50
C ILE A 34 -5.33 18.72 -26.11
N GLU A 35 -4.45 17.74 -25.94
CA GLU A 35 -3.78 17.45 -24.65
C GLU A 35 -3.04 18.67 -24.12
N PHE A 36 -2.30 19.38 -24.97
CA PHE A 36 -1.60 20.61 -24.61
C PHE A 36 -2.58 21.69 -24.15
N THR A 37 -3.65 21.91 -24.92
CA THR A 37 -4.68 22.91 -24.60
C THR A 37 -5.34 22.61 -23.25
N LEU A 38 -5.73 21.34 -23.02
CA LEU A 38 -6.34 20.92 -21.76
C LEU A 38 -5.39 21.15 -20.57
N ARG A 39 -4.10 20.82 -20.71
CA ARG A 39 -3.10 21.08 -19.67
C ARG A 39 -2.90 22.57 -19.41
N PHE A 40 -2.85 23.38 -20.47
CA PHE A 40 -2.66 24.83 -20.37
C PHE A 40 -3.77 25.50 -19.57
N TYR A 41 -5.03 25.08 -19.76
CA TYR A 41 -6.18 25.55 -18.98
C TYR A 41 -6.38 24.81 -17.65
N GLY A 42 -5.44 23.97 -17.22
CA GLY A 42 -5.52 23.25 -15.94
C GLY A 42 -6.59 22.16 -15.88
N PHE A 43 -7.08 21.65 -17.01
CA PHE A 43 -8.10 20.61 -17.05
C PHE A 43 -7.58 19.25 -16.57
N GLY A 44 -8.36 18.58 -15.72
CA GLY A 44 -8.08 17.25 -15.19
C GLY A 44 -7.07 17.24 -14.04
N GLU A 45 -6.51 16.08 -13.72
CA GLU A 45 -5.53 15.93 -12.63
C GLU A 45 -4.32 15.06 -13.01
N SER A 46 -3.24 15.15 -12.23
CA SER A 46 -2.09 14.27 -12.38
C SER A 46 -2.48 12.85 -11.97
N ARG A 47 -2.05 11.86 -12.75
CA ARG A 47 -2.22 10.43 -12.45
C ARG A 47 -0.88 9.70 -12.37
N GLU A 48 0.18 10.44 -12.04
CA GLU A 48 1.45 9.85 -11.61
C GLU A 48 1.30 9.20 -10.23
N PRO A 49 2.02 8.11 -9.91
CA PRO A 49 2.00 7.48 -8.59
C PRO A 49 2.20 8.41 -7.40
N MET A 50 3.09 9.40 -7.55
CA MET A 50 3.40 10.38 -6.52
C MET A 50 3.30 11.81 -7.08
N ILE A 51 3.03 12.76 -6.20
CA ILE A 51 3.02 14.20 -6.47
C ILE A 51 4.15 14.85 -5.68
N GLU A 52 4.94 15.69 -6.34
CA GLU A 52 5.90 16.56 -5.67
C GLU A 52 5.18 17.74 -5.02
N LYS A 53 5.57 18.07 -3.80
CA LYS A 53 5.08 19.19 -3.01
C LYS A 53 6.25 19.95 -2.40
N GLU A 54 6.00 21.22 -2.14
CA GLU A 54 6.91 22.09 -1.40
C GLU A 54 6.11 22.84 -0.34
N VAL A 55 6.58 22.78 0.90
CA VAL A 55 6.04 23.55 2.03
C VAL A 55 7.22 24.16 2.76
N ASP A 56 7.24 25.49 2.89
CA ASP A 56 8.28 26.25 3.57
C ASP A 56 9.72 25.88 3.12
N GLY A 57 9.91 25.69 1.81
CA GLY A 57 11.21 25.31 1.21
C GLY A 57 11.57 23.84 1.32
N PHE A 58 10.80 23.03 2.04
CA PHE A 58 11.00 21.58 2.10
C PHE A 58 10.27 20.89 0.94
N ARG A 59 11.04 20.27 0.04
CA ARG A 59 10.53 19.54 -1.14
C ARG A 59 10.45 18.02 -0.89
N PHE A 60 9.30 17.43 -1.20
CA PHE A 60 9.03 16.02 -0.95
C PHE A 60 7.98 15.45 -1.92
N TYR A 61 7.95 14.13 -2.06
CA TYR A 61 6.91 13.39 -2.79
C TYR A 61 5.89 12.79 -1.83
N VAL A 62 4.60 12.86 -2.20
CA VAL A 62 3.50 12.18 -1.50
C VAL A 62 2.71 11.27 -2.43
N PRO A 63 2.08 10.20 -1.91
CA PRO A 63 1.18 9.35 -2.68
C PRO A 63 0.05 10.15 -3.34
N ASN A 64 -0.19 9.86 -4.61
CA ASN A 64 -1.24 10.51 -5.38
C ASN A 64 -2.53 9.68 -5.35
N LYS A 65 -3.55 10.16 -4.64
CA LYS A 65 -4.85 9.48 -4.57
C LYS A 65 -5.49 9.24 -5.95
N ALA A 66 -5.32 10.20 -6.86
CA ALA A 66 -5.85 10.11 -8.23
C ALA A 66 -5.20 8.98 -9.05
N PHE A 67 -3.95 8.61 -8.75
CA PHE A 67 -3.33 7.45 -9.38
C PHE A 67 -4.09 6.17 -9.03
N TYR A 68 -4.46 5.97 -7.77
CA TYR A 68 -5.19 4.77 -7.38
C TYR A 68 -6.65 4.83 -7.85
N GLN A 69 -7.33 5.97 -7.63
CA GLN A 69 -8.77 6.12 -7.90
C GLN A 69 -9.14 5.82 -9.35
N GLN A 70 -8.25 6.10 -10.31
CA GLN A 70 -8.51 5.86 -11.73
C GLN A 70 -8.80 4.38 -12.06
N PHE A 71 -8.45 3.44 -11.17
CA PHE A 71 -8.64 2.01 -11.38
C PHE A 71 -9.87 1.44 -10.68
N PHE A 72 -10.61 2.26 -9.94
CA PHE A 72 -11.78 1.85 -9.18
C PHE A 72 -13.00 2.71 -9.55
N ASN A 73 -14.14 2.05 -9.71
CA ASN A 73 -15.44 2.72 -9.89
C ASN A 73 -16.08 3.10 -8.55
N ILE A 74 -15.50 2.62 -7.44
CA ILE A 74 -15.90 2.93 -6.07
C ILE A 74 -14.96 4.03 -5.56
N PRO A 75 -15.46 5.05 -4.84
CA PRO A 75 -14.58 6.03 -4.22
C PRO A 75 -13.68 5.34 -3.18
N LEU A 76 -12.37 5.46 -3.35
CA LEU A 76 -11.39 4.76 -2.53
C LEU A 76 -11.46 5.15 -1.05
N TYR A 77 -11.86 6.37 -0.73
CA TYR A 77 -12.01 6.83 0.65
C TYR A 77 -13.07 6.04 1.45
N GLU A 78 -13.93 5.24 0.78
CA GLU A 78 -14.91 4.39 1.47
C GLU A 78 -14.30 3.14 2.10
N PHE A 79 -13.12 2.70 1.64
CA PHE A 79 -12.48 1.47 2.14
C PHE A 79 -10.96 1.58 2.34
N VAL A 80 -10.35 2.70 1.97
CA VAL A 80 -8.94 3.02 2.22
C VAL A 80 -8.87 4.19 3.19
N ASN A 81 -8.23 3.98 4.34
CA ASN A 81 -7.85 5.08 5.22
C ASN A 81 -6.56 5.74 4.69
N TRP A 82 -6.73 6.85 3.98
CA TRP A 82 -5.63 7.55 3.33
C TRP A 82 -4.52 8.00 4.29
N ASP A 83 -4.78 8.16 5.58
CA ASP A 83 -3.73 8.51 6.54
C ASP A 83 -2.72 7.38 6.76
N ASP A 84 -3.15 6.12 6.61
CA ASP A 84 -2.25 4.96 6.74
C ASP A 84 -1.41 4.76 5.48
N LEU A 85 -1.92 5.23 4.33
CA LEU A 85 -1.21 5.23 3.06
C LEU A 85 -0.37 6.51 2.85
N ASP A 86 -0.50 7.51 3.70
CA ASP A 86 0.22 8.78 3.56
C ASP A 86 1.65 8.69 4.12
N PHE A 87 2.60 9.24 3.37
CA PHE A 87 3.99 9.39 3.75
C PHE A 87 4.65 10.44 2.86
N CYS A 88 5.77 11.01 3.33
CA CYS A 88 6.54 11.99 2.59
C CYS A 88 7.94 11.46 2.31
N VAL A 89 8.31 11.36 1.03
CA VAL A 89 9.66 10.99 0.61
C VAL A 89 10.42 12.29 0.31
N PRO A 90 11.42 12.69 1.11
CA PRO A 90 12.22 13.88 0.80
C PRO A 90 12.84 13.76 -0.60
N VAL A 91 12.81 14.84 -1.40
CA VAL A 91 13.46 14.83 -2.72
C VAL A 91 14.94 14.52 -2.57
N GLU A 92 15.58 15.15 -1.59
CA GLU A 92 16.98 14.94 -1.25
C GLU A 92 17.11 13.83 -0.20
N LYS A 93 17.77 12.74 -0.59
CA LYS A 93 18.09 11.64 0.33
C LYS A 93 19.25 12.02 1.24
N SER A 94 19.07 11.87 2.55
CA SER A 94 20.18 12.08 3.50
C SER A 94 21.28 11.02 3.28
N PRO A 95 22.58 11.37 3.38
CA PRO A 95 23.67 10.43 3.13
C PRO A 95 23.68 9.17 4.01
N ASN A 96 23.14 9.27 5.23
CA ASN A 96 23.02 8.17 6.19
C ASN A 96 21.64 7.49 6.17
N ALA A 97 20.76 7.84 5.21
CA ALA A 97 19.44 7.26 5.09
C ALA A 97 19.45 5.96 4.29
N ILE A 98 18.72 4.96 4.78
CA ILE A 98 18.42 3.73 4.05
C ILE A 98 16.93 3.75 3.69
N ARG A 99 16.63 3.86 2.39
CA ARG A 99 15.29 3.88 1.82
C ARG A 99 14.82 2.48 1.44
N ILE A 100 13.80 2.01 2.14
CA ILE A 100 13.12 0.74 1.88
C ILE A 100 11.73 1.04 1.32
N PHE A 101 11.42 0.50 0.16
CA PHE A 101 10.10 0.60 -0.45
C PHE A 101 9.40 -0.75 -0.36
N VAL A 102 8.27 -0.79 0.35
CA VAL A 102 7.46 -2.00 0.53
C VAL A 102 6.30 -1.97 -0.47
N PHE A 103 6.27 -2.94 -1.37
CA PHE A 103 5.23 -3.13 -2.38
C PHE A 103 4.32 -4.27 -1.96
N GLY A 104 3.06 -3.95 -1.68
CA GLY A 104 2.05 -4.95 -1.41
C GLY A 104 0.62 -4.49 -1.63
N GLU A 105 -0.30 -5.26 -1.09
CA GLU A 105 -1.74 -5.06 -1.30
C GLU A 105 -2.40 -4.80 0.06
N SER A 106 -3.67 -5.17 0.26
CA SER A 106 -4.36 -4.97 1.53
C SER A 106 -3.70 -5.71 2.71
N ALA A 107 -3.10 -6.88 2.49
CA ALA A 107 -2.42 -7.65 3.53
C ALA A 107 -1.17 -6.98 4.13
N MET A 108 -0.62 -5.97 3.45
CA MET A 108 0.56 -5.20 3.89
C MET A 108 0.23 -3.76 4.25
N TYR A 109 -1.05 -3.40 4.25
CA TYR A 109 -1.54 -2.06 4.53
C TYR A 109 -1.93 -1.90 6.01
N GLY A 110 -1.79 -0.70 6.56
CA GLY A 110 -2.28 -0.35 7.90
C GLY A 110 -1.20 -0.10 8.96
N LEU A 111 -1.65 0.39 10.11
CA LEU A 111 -0.81 0.90 11.20
C LEU A 111 0.04 -0.18 11.89
N GLN A 112 -0.46 -1.41 11.95
CA GLN A 112 0.22 -2.57 12.55
C GLN A 112 0.77 -3.55 11.51
N SER A 113 0.82 -3.13 10.24
CA SER A 113 1.29 -3.95 9.12
C SER A 113 2.73 -4.42 9.31
N SER A 114 3.10 -5.48 8.59
CA SER A 114 4.45 -6.04 8.58
C SER A 114 5.52 -4.98 8.26
N ALA A 115 5.20 -4.01 7.40
CA ALA A 115 6.09 -2.89 7.08
C ALA A 115 6.38 -2.00 8.30
N ARG A 116 5.36 -1.72 9.10
CA ARG A 116 5.46 -0.91 10.32
C ARG A 116 6.21 -1.64 11.43
N GLN A 117 5.94 -2.94 11.58
CA GLN A 117 6.68 -3.76 12.53
C GLN A 117 8.16 -3.89 12.15
N LEU A 118 8.47 -4.06 10.85
CA LEU A 118 9.84 -4.05 10.36
C LEU A 118 10.55 -2.72 10.66
N GLU A 119 9.88 -1.59 10.41
CA GLU A 119 10.46 -0.27 10.67
C GLU A 119 10.85 -0.10 12.15
N VAL A 120 9.98 -0.54 13.07
CA VAL A 120 10.27 -0.51 14.51
C VAL A 120 11.46 -1.44 14.84
N MET A 121 11.45 -2.68 14.36
CA MET A 121 12.57 -3.62 14.57
C MET A 121 13.91 -3.03 14.12
N LEU A 122 13.92 -2.36 12.96
CA LEU A 122 15.13 -1.75 12.40
C LEU A 122 15.58 -0.53 13.22
N LYS A 123 14.65 0.34 13.63
CA LYS A 123 14.96 1.53 14.46
C LYS A 123 15.54 1.13 15.82
N GLU A 124 14.92 0.18 16.51
CA GLU A 124 15.37 -0.29 17.83
C GLU A 124 16.73 -0.99 17.78
N ARG A 125 16.99 -1.78 16.72
CA ARG A 125 18.25 -2.51 16.59
C ARG A 125 19.37 -1.69 15.99
N PHE A 126 19.04 -0.68 15.19
CA PHE A 126 20.01 0.15 14.48
C PHE A 126 19.66 1.64 14.58
N PRO A 127 19.69 2.22 15.80
CA PRO A 127 19.24 3.60 16.04
C PRO A 127 20.12 4.65 15.36
N PHE A 128 21.35 4.30 14.99
CA PHE A 128 22.29 5.19 14.29
C PHE A 128 22.01 5.31 12.78
N VAL A 129 21.11 4.47 12.24
CA VAL A 129 20.72 4.47 10.84
C VAL A 129 19.43 5.26 10.68
N LYS A 130 19.40 6.18 9.72
CA LYS A 130 18.18 6.88 9.38
C LYS A 130 17.32 6.00 8.48
N TRP A 131 16.42 5.22 9.07
CA TRP A 131 15.50 4.38 8.32
C TRP A 131 14.39 5.20 7.68
N GLU A 132 14.22 5.02 6.37
CA GLU A 132 13.14 5.60 5.59
C GLU A 132 12.34 4.46 4.95
N VAL A 133 11.35 3.93 5.68
CA VAL A 133 10.49 2.82 5.24
C VAL A 133 9.19 3.38 4.67
N TYR A 134 9.01 3.26 3.36
CA TYR A 134 7.83 3.75 2.65
C TYR A 134 6.95 2.59 2.20
N ASN A 135 5.73 2.54 2.73
CA ASN A 135 4.78 1.49 2.42
C ASN A 135 3.87 1.88 1.25
N PHE A 136 4.16 1.33 0.07
CA PHE A 136 3.39 1.56 -1.16
C PHE A 136 2.16 0.64 -1.27
N SER A 137 1.83 -0.09 -0.19
CA SER A 137 0.74 -1.05 -0.18
C SER A 137 -0.62 -0.36 -0.17
N CYS A 138 -1.50 -0.75 -1.09
CA CYS A 138 -2.85 -0.22 -1.20
C CYS A 138 -3.87 -1.37 -1.25
N PRO A 139 -5.00 -1.29 -0.55
CA PRO A 139 -6.08 -2.26 -0.73
C PRO A 139 -6.59 -2.33 -2.17
N GLY A 140 -6.88 -3.55 -2.63
CA GLY A 140 -7.53 -3.82 -3.92
C GLY A 140 -6.66 -3.68 -5.17
N ILE A 141 -5.39 -3.25 -5.06
CA ILE A 141 -4.45 -3.24 -6.19
C ILE A 141 -3.80 -4.61 -6.37
N ASN A 142 -3.14 -4.83 -7.51
CA ASN A 142 -2.43 -6.07 -7.84
C ASN A 142 -1.08 -5.78 -8.54
N SER A 143 -0.41 -6.83 -9.05
CA SER A 143 0.91 -6.73 -9.67
C SER A 143 1.00 -5.76 -10.85
N HIS A 144 -0.11 -5.48 -11.56
CA HIS A 144 -0.11 -4.49 -12.64
C HIS A 144 0.15 -3.07 -12.16
N LEU A 145 -0.48 -2.70 -11.03
CA LEU A 145 -0.34 -1.39 -10.42
C LEU A 145 0.96 -1.31 -9.62
N LEU A 146 1.32 -2.37 -8.88
CA LEU A 146 2.60 -2.46 -8.17
C LEU A 146 3.79 -2.31 -9.10
N HIS A 147 3.71 -2.81 -10.34
CA HIS A 147 4.74 -2.53 -11.35
C HIS A 147 4.87 -1.03 -11.69
N GLN A 148 3.76 -0.28 -11.78
CA GLN A 148 3.84 1.18 -12.01
C GLN A 148 4.46 1.90 -10.83
N LEU A 149 4.12 1.47 -9.61
CA LEU A 149 4.69 1.98 -8.37
C LEU A 149 6.20 1.71 -8.30
N ALA A 150 6.64 0.47 -8.55
CA ALA A 150 8.06 0.11 -8.55
C ALA A 150 8.85 0.87 -9.62
N LYS A 151 8.29 1.00 -10.84
CA LYS A 151 8.88 1.79 -11.91
C LYS A 151 9.02 3.27 -11.56
N TYR A 152 8.12 3.82 -10.75
CA TYR A 152 8.24 5.20 -10.26
C TYR A 152 9.27 5.29 -9.14
N ALA A 153 9.27 4.32 -8.22
CA ALA A 153 10.11 4.31 -7.03
C ALA A 153 11.62 4.37 -7.33
N ILE A 154 12.09 3.90 -8.50
CA ILE A 154 13.50 4.04 -8.91
C ILE A 154 13.98 5.51 -8.92
N ARG A 155 13.06 6.46 -9.15
CA ARG A 155 13.35 7.91 -9.15
C ARG A 155 13.51 8.48 -7.74
N LEU A 156 13.15 7.70 -6.72
CA LEU A 156 13.15 8.08 -5.31
C LEU A 156 14.39 7.54 -4.57
N SER A 157 15.42 7.11 -5.31
CA SER A 157 16.71 6.64 -4.78
C SER A 157 16.60 5.49 -3.77
N PRO A 158 15.93 4.37 -4.12
CA PRO A 158 15.74 3.24 -3.22
C PRO A 158 17.06 2.53 -2.92
N ASP A 159 17.23 2.05 -1.68
CA ASP A 159 18.29 1.08 -1.34
C ASP A 159 17.76 -0.34 -1.35
N MET A 160 16.47 -0.52 -1.02
CA MET A 160 15.83 -1.82 -0.99
C MET A 160 14.38 -1.78 -1.46
N PHE A 161 13.97 -2.84 -2.14
CA PHE A 161 12.58 -3.18 -2.40
C PHE A 161 12.19 -4.40 -1.56
N ILE A 162 11.01 -4.38 -0.96
CA ILE A 162 10.36 -5.54 -0.35
C ILE A 162 9.06 -5.76 -1.12
N VAL A 163 8.85 -6.97 -1.65
CA VAL A 163 7.71 -7.28 -2.52
C VAL A 163 6.90 -8.43 -1.92
N TYR A 164 5.64 -8.18 -1.61
CA TYR A 164 4.64 -9.17 -1.21
C TYR A 164 3.34 -8.93 -1.96
N MET A 165 3.04 -9.75 -2.97
CA MET A 165 1.90 -9.50 -3.86
C MET A 165 1.33 -10.77 -4.47
N GLY A 166 0.05 -10.68 -4.85
CA GLY A 166 -0.63 -11.70 -5.63
C GLY A 166 -2.05 -12.04 -5.11
N ASN A 167 -2.46 -11.52 -3.94
CA ASN A 167 -3.77 -11.82 -3.36
C ASN A 167 -4.92 -11.25 -4.22
N ASN A 168 -4.67 -10.21 -5.01
CA ASN A 168 -5.69 -9.54 -5.81
C ASN A 168 -5.52 -9.75 -7.32
N GLU A 169 -4.75 -10.75 -7.77
CA GLU A 169 -4.55 -10.98 -9.21
C GLU A 169 -5.84 -11.34 -9.95
N ALA A 170 -6.75 -12.05 -9.28
CA ALA A 170 -8.05 -12.41 -9.88
C ALA A 170 -9.03 -11.23 -9.91
N ILE A 171 -9.06 -10.42 -8.85
CA ILE A 171 -10.15 -9.46 -8.59
C ILE A 171 -9.75 -8.00 -8.83
N GLY A 172 -8.45 -7.69 -8.73
CA GLY A 172 -7.91 -6.35 -8.89
C GLY A 172 -7.96 -5.87 -10.36
N PRO A 173 -7.46 -4.66 -10.62
CA PRO A 173 -7.48 -4.08 -11.97
C PRO A 173 -6.87 -5.02 -13.01
N TYR A 174 -7.57 -5.23 -14.13
CA TYR A 174 -7.17 -6.14 -15.21
C TYR A 174 -7.12 -7.65 -14.85
N GLY A 175 -7.50 -8.01 -13.61
CA GLY A 175 -7.65 -9.40 -13.19
C GLY A 175 -8.77 -10.12 -13.93
N GLU A 176 -8.78 -11.45 -13.91
CA GLU A 176 -9.75 -12.26 -14.67
C GLU A 176 -11.22 -11.97 -14.36
N ASN A 177 -11.54 -11.57 -13.13
CA ASN A 177 -12.90 -11.24 -12.70
C ASN A 177 -13.24 -9.75 -12.93
N SER A 178 -12.27 -8.93 -13.39
CA SER A 178 -12.51 -7.55 -13.78
C SER A 178 -13.22 -7.44 -15.14
N PHE A 179 -13.84 -6.29 -15.43
CA PHE A 179 -14.45 -6.03 -16.74
C PHE A 179 -13.46 -6.24 -17.90
N PHE A 180 -12.24 -5.71 -17.79
CA PHE A 180 -11.17 -5.91 -18.78
C PHE A 180 -10.70 -7.37 -18.85
N GLY A 181 -10.83 -8.10 -17.74
CA GLY A 181 -10.49 -9.51 -17.60
C GLY A 181 -11.29 -10.45 -18.50
N ARG A 182 -12.50 -10.04 -18.91
CA ARG A 182 -13.40 -10.85 -19.74
C ARG A 182 -12.92 -11.02 -21.18
N PHE A 183 -11.98 -10.19 -21.64
CA PHE A 183 -11.52 -10.18 -23.02
C PHE A 183 -10.03 -10.51 -23.13
N ASN A 184 -9.69 -11.69 -23.68
CA ASN A 184 -8.30 -12.15 -23.82
C ASN A 184 -7.38 -11.17 -24.57
N ILE A 185 -7.91 -10.43 -25.55
CA ILE A 185 -7.13 -9.42 -26.29
C ILE A 185 -6.68 -8.26 -25.39
N LEU A 186 -7.50 -7.90 -24.38
CA LEU A 186 -7.21 -6.84 -23.42
C LEU A 186 -6.24 -7.30 -22.33
N ARG A 187 -6.14 -8.61 -22.09
CA ARG A 187 -5.20 -9.25 -21.14
C ARG A 187 -3.81 -9.50 -21.73
N ARG A 188 -3.35 -8.59 -22.59
CA ARG A 188 -1.98 -8.56 -23.09
C ARG A 188 -1.20 -7.50 -22.34
N ILE A 189 0.01 -7.85 -21.89
CA ILE A 189 0.81 -6.97 -21.04
C ILE A 189 1.02 -5.56 -21.65
N TRP A 190 1.20 -5.48 -22.97
CA TRP A 190 1.37 -4.20 -23.66
C TRP A 190 0.06 -3.40 -23.78
N VAL A 191 -1.09 -4.07 -23.92
CA VAL A 191 -2.41 -3.41 -23.94
C VAL A 191 -2.71 -2.83 -22.56
N ILE A 192 -2.47 -3.60 -21.50
CA ILE A 192 -2.66 -3.14 -20.11
C ILE A 192 -1.77 -1.91 -19.84
N ARG A 193 -0.47 -1.99 -20.19
CA ARG A 193 0.46 -0.86 -20.03
C ARG A 193 0.07 0.36 -20.85
N LEU A 194 -0.41 0.16 -22.08
CA LEU A 194 -0.91 1.24 -22.92
C LEU A 194 -2.16 1.87 -22.31
N HIS A 195 -3.12 1.07 -21.84
CA HIS A 195 -4.31 1.60 -21.18
C HIS A 195 -3.94 2.44 -19.94
N ILE A 196 -3.08 1.91 -19.05
CA ILE A 196 -2.57 2.65 -17.88
C ILE A 196 -1.91 3.97 -18.31
N PHE A 197 -1.09 3.95 -19.36
CA PHE A 197 -0.45 5.16 -19.89
C PHE A 197 -1.47 6.17 -20.42
N LEU A 198 -2.43 5.72 -21.23
CA LEU A 198 -3.46 6.56 -21.82
C LEU A 198 -4.34 7.22 -20.76
N LYS A 199 -4.66 6.52 -19.66
CA LYS A 199 -5.42 7.11 -18.54
C LYS A 199 -4.76 8.33 -17.93
N ARG A 200 -3.46 8.58 -18.16
CA ARG A 200 -2.75 9.79 -17.69
C ARG A 200 -2.97 11.02 -18.58
N LEU A 201 -3.51 10.85 -19.78
CA LEU A 201 -3.78 11.94 -20.71
C LEU A 201 -5.05 12.68 -20.29
N ARG A 202 -5.02 14.02 -20.35
CA ARG A 202 -6.18 14.88 -20.09
C ARG A 202 -7.27 14.66 -21.14
N VAL A 203 -6.91 14.34 -22.38
CA VAL A 203 -7.87 13.95 -23.42
C VAL A 203 -8.68 12.72 -22.99
N VAL A 204 -8.05 11.72 -22.38
CA VAL A 204 -8.77 10.53 -21.90
C VAL A 204 -9.66 10.88 -20.69
N GLN A 205 -9.15 11.69 -19.77
CA GLN A 205 -9.93 12.16 -18.61
C GLN A 205 -11.19 12.95 -19.02
N LEU A 206 -11.15 13.65 -20.16
CA LEU A 206 -12.30 14.37 -20.71
C LEU A 206 -13.47 13.42 -21.02
N PHE A 207 -13.19 12.21 -21.52
CA PHE A 207 -14.20 11.20 -21.84
C PHE A 207 -14.60 10.32 -20.66
N GLU A 208 -13.80 10.27 -19.59
CA GLU A 208 -14.11 9.48 -18.39
C GLU A 208 -15.15 10.14 -17.47
N ARG A 209 -15.40 11.45 -17.60
CA ARG A 209 -16.44 12.17 -16.85
C ARG A 209 -17.84 11.82 -17.37
N LEU A 210 -18.27 10.59 -17.14
CA LEU A 210 -19.69 10.21 -17.15
C LEU A 210 -20.20 10.14 -15.70
N PRO A 211 -21.49 10.43 -15.43
CA PRO A 211 -22.00 10.63 -14.08
C PRO A 211 -21.74 9.42 -13.19
N SER A 212 -21.42 9.67 -11.92
CA SER A 212 -21.36 8.65 -10.88
C SER A 212 -22.73 7.99 -10.73
N SER A 213 -22.93 6.86 -11.39
CA SER A 213 -24.01 5.98 -11.00
C SER A 213 -23.73 5.48 -9.58
N GLU A 214 -24.75 5.36 -8.76
CA GLU A 214 -24.61 4.86 -7.40
C GLU A 214 -24.06 3.44 -7.45
N TRP A 215 -22.75 3.29 -7.19
CA TRP A 215 -22.02 2.04 -7.41
C TRP A 215 -22.62 0.86 -6.63
N ARG A 216 -23.26 1.15 -5.48
CA ARG A 216 -23.97 0.18 -4.63
C ARG A 216 -25.15 -0.50 -5.34
N LYS A 217 -25.77 0.15 -6.34
CA LYS A 217 -26.86 -0.46 -7.14
C LYS A 217 -26.39 -1.58 -8.06
N TYR A 218 -25.08 -1.72 -8.26
CA TYR A 218 -24.49 -2.69 -9.20
C TYR A 218 -23.65 -3.76 -8.49
N LEU A 219 -23.77 -3.89 -7.17
CA LEU A 219 -23.11 -4.96 -6.42
C LEU A 219 -23.65 -6.33 -6.89
N PRO A 220 -22.77 -7.26 -7.29
CA PRO A 220 -23.17 -8.63 -7.59
C PRO A 220 -23.86 -9.27 -6.38
N VAL A 221 -24.89 -10.09 -6.64
CA VAL A 221 -25.55 -10.88 -5.59
C VAL A 221 -24.60 -11.92 -4.98
N ASP A 222 -23.71 -12.48 -5.80
CA ASP A 222 -22.65 -13.41 -5.38
C ASP A 222 -21.30 -12.69 -5.32
N MET A 223 -20.80 -12.49 -4.10
CA MET A 223 -19.51 -11.86 -3.82
C MET A 223 -18.34 -12.84 -3.73
N SER A 224 -18.58 -14.16 -3.82
CA SER A 224 -17.54 -15.19 -3.63
C SER A 224 -16.37 -15.04 -4.62
N LYS A 225 -16.66 -14.60 -5.85
CA LYS A 225 -15.67 -14.37 -6.91
C LYS A 225 -14.81 -13.11 -6.68
N TYR A 226 -15.17 -12.29 -5.70
CA TYR A 226 -14.48 -11.05 -5.34
C TYR A 226 -13.72 -11.18 -4.01
N ILE A 227 -13.64 -12.39 -3.46
CA ILE A 227 -12.80 -12.71 -2.31
C ILE A 227 -11.33 -12.74 -2.81
N PRO A 228 -10.41 -11.96 -2.21
CA PRO A 228 -8.99 -12.01 -2.55
C PRO A 228 -8.44 -13.43 -2.38
N GLY A 229 -7.51 -13.85 -3.23
CA GLY A 229 -6.90 -15.16 -3.16
C GLY A 229 -5.88 -15.41 -4.27
N GLN A 230 -5.26 -16.58 -4.23
CA GLN A 230 -4.26 -16.95 -5.23
C GLN A 230 -4.94 -17.52 -6.48
N SER A 231 -4.90 -16.78 -7.59
CA SER A 231 -5.45 -17.26 -8.87
C SER A 231 -4.73 -18.52 -9.37
N GLN A 232 -5.49 -19.44 -9.96
CA GLN A 232 -4.96 -20.60 -10.70
C GLN A 232 -5.07 -20.43 -12.23
N HIS A 233 -5.61 -19.30 -12.70
CA HIS A 233 -5.82 -19.08 -14.13
C HIS A 233 -4.48 -18.86 -14.86
N LEU A 234 -4.21 -19.68 -15.88
CA LEU A 234 -2.93 -19.69 -16.61
C LEU A 234 -2.49 -18.32 -17.14
N LEU A 235 -3.40 -17.56 -17.76
CA LEU A 235 -3.06 -16.21 -18.27
C LEU A 235 -2.73 -15.23 -17.14
N THR A 236 -3.42 -15.31 -15.99
CA THR A 236 -3.15 -14.47 -14.82
C THR A 236 -1.79 -14.81 -14.23
N LEU A 237 -1.49 -16.09 -14.05
CA LEU A 237 -0.17 -16.56 -13.62
C LEU A 237 0.95 -16.08 -14.56
N LYS A 238 0.71 -16.08 -15.87
CA LYS A 238 1.67 -15.56 -16.87
C LYS A 238 1.88 -14.04 -16.74
N LEU A 239 0.81 -13.26 -16.56
CA LEU A 239 0.89 -11.81 -16.37
C LEU A 239 1.54 -11.46 -15.04
N TYR A 240 1.16 -12.15 -13.96
CA TYR A 240 1.78 -12.07 -12.64
C TYR A 240 3.28 -12.31 -12.72
N LYS A 241 3.72 -13.43 -13.31
CA LYS A 241 5.15 -13.75 -13.51
C LYS A 241 5.89 -12.63 -14.24
N LYS A 242 5.27 -12.05 -15.28
CA LYS A 242 5.85 -10.95 -16.04
C LYS A 242 5.96 -9.68 -15.20
N ASN A 243 4.93 -9.32 -14.44
CA ASN A 243 4.94 -8.15 -13.58
C ASN A 243 5.95 -8.30 -12.44
N LEU A 244 5.99 -9.46 -11.77
CA LEU A 244 6.98 -9.76 -10.74
C LEU A 244 8.41 -9.66 -11.29
N SER A 245 8.68 -10.28 -12.44
CA SER A 245 9.99 -10.19 -13.09
C SER A 245 10.39 -8.74 -13.40
N ASP A 246 9.44 -7.92 -13.83
CA ASP A 246 9.73 -6.51 -14.13
C ASP A 246 9.95 -5.68 -12.87
N ILE A 247 9.17 -5.89 -11.80
CA ILE A 247 9.38 -5.24 -10.51
C ILE A 247 10.78 -5.55 -9.96
N VAL A 248 11.17 -6.83 -9.96
CA VAL A 248 12.52 -7.25 -9.54
C VAL A 248 13.59 -6.62 -10.44
N ALA A 249 13.34 -6.56 -11.75
CA ALA A 249 14.26 -5.92 -12.68
C ALA A 249 14.42 -4.41 -12.42
N GLU A 250 13.35 -3.68 -12.11
CA GLU A 250 13.42 -2.25 -11.78
C GLU A 250 14.29 -2.02 -10.53
N GLY A 251 14.12 -2.82 -9.47
CA GLY A 251 14.94 -2.72 -8.26
C GLY A 251 16.42 -3.05 -8.51
N VAL A 252 16.70 -4.15 -9.23
CA VAL A 252 18.08 -4.54 -9.56
C VAL A 252 18.75 -3.48 -10.45
N LYS A 253 18.05 -2.94 -11.45
CA LYS A 253 18.58 -1.86 -12.32
C LYS A 253 18.89 -0.58 -11.54
N SER A 254 18.14 -0.28 -10.48
CA SER A 254 18.43 0.86 -9.60
C SER A 254 19.48 0.55 -8.53
N ASN A 255 20.18 -0.60 -8.62
CA ASN A 255 21.17 -1.08 -7.65
C ASN A 255 20.61 -1.26 -6.21
N ALA A 256 19.29 -1.45 -6.09
CA ALA A 256 18.65 -1.79 -4.83
C ALA A 256 18.74 -3.31 -4.58
N ASP A 257 18.77 -3.70 -3.30
CA ASP A 257 18.52 -5.08 -2.90
C ASP A 257 17.02 -5.37 -3.00
N VAL A 258 16.63 -6.54 -3.49
CA VAL A 258 15.22 -6.88 -3.69
C VAL A 258 14.86 -8.11 -2.86
N ILE A 259 14.00 -7.95 -1.87
CA ILE A 259 13.45 -9.02 -1.07
C ILE A 259 12.07 -9.36 -1.65
N VAL A 260 11.85 -10.64 -1.99
CA VAL A 260 10.57 -11.12 -2.52
C VAL A 260 9.99 -12.17 -1.57
N GLY A 261 8.81 -11.89 -1.05
CA GLY A 261 8.06 -12.76 -0.15
C GLY A 261 7.21 -13.79 -0.90
N THR A 262 7.18 -15.04 -0.43
CA THR A 262 6.14 -15.98 -0.85
C THR A 262 4.77 -15.52 -0.35
N LEU A 263 3.72 -15.84 -1.10
CA LEU A 263 2.35 -15.45 -0.78
C LEU A 263 1.70 -16.48 0.14
N SER A 264 0.98 -16.02 1.17
CA SER A 264 0.29 -16.89 2.11
C SER A 264 -1.19 -16.54 2.20
N PHE A 265 -1.98 -17.47 2.74
CA PHE A 265 -3.40 -17.35 2.98
C PHE A 265 -3.80 -18.34 4.08
N ASN A 266 -4.88 -18.02 4.78
CA ASN A 266 -5.47 -18.89 5.80
C ASN A 266 -6.10 -20.11 5.12
N ARG A 267 -5.47 -21.28 5.28
CA ARG A 267 -5.92 -22.53 4.68
C ARG A 267 -7.15 -23.13 5.37
N LEU A 268 -7.55 -22.59 6.53
CA LEU A 268 -8.78 -22.98 7.23
C LEU A 268 -9.95 -22.03 6.96
N TYR A 269 -9.76 -21.01 6.14
CA TYR A 269 -10.81 -20.07 5.77
C TYR A 269 -11.95 -20.77 5.04
N GLY A 270 -13.19 -20.50 5.44
CA GLY A 270 -14.40 -21.07 4.83
C GLY A 270 -14.59 -22.58 5.02
N MET A 271 -13.69 -23.29 5.70
CA MET A 271 -13.85 -24.71 6.00
C MET A 271 -14.83 -24.92 7.16
N GLU A 272 -15.66 -25.96 7.11
CA GLU A 272 -16.44 -26.41 8.27
C GLU A 272 -15.52 -27.02 9.34
N GLU A 273 -15.94 -27.02 10.61
CA GLU A 273 -15.17 -27.62 11.72
C GLU A 273 -14.92 -29.12 11.54
N THR A 274 -15.82 -29.81 10.85
CA THR A 274 -15.77 -31.24 10.58
C THR A 274 -14.95 -31.61 9.34
N ALA A 275 -14.47 -30.61 8.58
CA ALA A 275 -13.75 -30.84 7.35
C ALA A 275 -12.34 -31.44 7.62
N THR A 276 -11.90 -32.33 6.73
CA THR A 276 -10.56 -32.91 6.80
C THR A 276 -9.50 -31.81 6.71
N MET A 277 -8.57 -31.79 7.67
CA MET A 277 -7.51 -30.79 7.73
C MET A 277 -6.66 -30.77 6.44
N PRO A 278 -6.38 -29.59 5.88
CA PRO A 278 -5.58 -29.49 4.67
C PRO A 278 -4.11 -29.78 4.99
N LYS A 279 -3.38 -30.29 4.01
CA LYS A 279 -1.92 -30.41 4.07
C LYS A 279 -1.28 -29.13 3.56
N PHE A 280 -0.07 -28.84 4.05
CA PHE A 280 0.72 -27.77 3.47
C PHE A 280 1.15 -28.15 2.05
N GLU A 281 0.68 -27.38 1.09
CA GLU A 281 1.04 -27.51 -0.32
C GLU A 281 1.47 -26.17 -0.88
N GLU A 282 2.55 -26.21 -1.66
CA GLU A 282 3.07 -25.05 -2.36
C GLU A 282 2.17 -24.67 -3.53
N THR A 283 1.85 -23.38 -3.63
CA THR A 283 0.96 -22.87 -4.67
C THR A 283 1.69 -22.63 -5.99
N SER A 284 0.93 -22.57 -7.09
CA SER A 284 1.45 -22.19 -8.41
C SER A 284 2.11 -20.80 -8.41
N MET A 285 1.59 -19.85 -7.63
CA MET A 285 2.21 -18.52 -7.49
C MET A 285 3.53 -18.59 -6.72
N ASN A 286 3.60 -19.35 -5.62
CA ASN A 286 4.84 -19.49 -4.85
C ASN A 286 5.95 -20.18 -5.65
N ARG A 287 5.60 -21.16 -6.50
CA ARG A 287 6.54 -21.72 -7.49
C ARG A 287 7.09 -20.66 -8.44
N ILE A 288 6.23 -19.78 -8.97
CA ILE A 288 6.63 -18.67 -9.84
C ILE A 288 7.54 -17.69 -9.10
N ILE A 289 7.22 -17.35 -7.85
CA ILE A 289 8.02 -16.44 -7.02
C ILE A 289 9.43 -17.00 -6.87
N LYS A 290 9.56 -18.26 -6.45
CA LYS A 290 10.85 -18.93 -6.29
C LYS A 290 11.64 -19.01 -7.60
N GLU A 291 10.98 -19.33 -8.71
CA GLU A 291 11.59 -19.35 -10.04
C GLU A 291 12.14 -17.97 -10.46
N VAL A 292 11.37 -16.90 -10.25
CA VAL A 292 11.80 -15.54 -10.59
C VAL A 292 12.99 -15.12 -9.72
N VAL A 293 12.92 -15.35 -8.41
CA VAL A 293 14.03 -15.02 -7.49
C VAL A 293 15.30 -15.76 -7.91
N GLU A 294 15.23 -17.06 -8.15
CA GLU A 294 16.40 -17.86 -8.54
C GLU A 294 17.00 -17.40 -9.88
N ARG A 295 16.15 -17.08 -10.85
CA ARG A 295 16.60 -16.53 -12.13
C ARG A 295 17.41 -15.23 -11.96
N PHE A 296 16.96 -14.30 -11.12
CA PHE A 296 17.72 -13.06 -10.92
C PHE A 296 18.98 -13.28 -10.09
N ARG A 297 18.96 -14.18 -9.09
CA ARG A 297 20.14 -14.54 -8.29
C ARG A 297 21.25 -15.14 -9.16
N THR A 298 20.91 -16.08 -10.03
CA THR A 298 21.86 -16.72 -10.96
C THR A 298 22.46 -15.74 -11.98
N CYS A 299 21.73 -14.68 -12.33
CA CYS A 299 22.26 -13.57 -13.14
C CYS A 299 23.05 -12.52 -12.34
N GLY A 300 23.37 -12.77 -11.06
CA GLY A 300 24.14 -11.85 -10.21
C GLY A 300 23.33 -10.71 -9.58
N GLY A 301 22.00 -10.75 -9.67
CA GLY A 301 21.11 -9.79 -9.02
C GLY A 301 21.13 -9.96 -7.49
N LYS A 302 21.05 -8.84 -6.77
CA LYS A 302 20.93 -8.79 -5.30
C LYS A 302 19.49 -9.07 -4.88
N VAL A 303 19.05 -10.33 -5.06
CA VAL A 303 17.67 -10.74 -4.80
C VAL A 303 17.62 -11.81 -3.71
N TYR A 304 16.69 -11.66 -2.78
CA TYR A 304 16.54 -12.50 -1.59
C TYR A 304 15.11 -13.04 -1.52
N LEU A 305 14.97 -14.31 -1.15
CA LEU A 305 13.67 -14.95 -0.91
C LEU A 305 13.34 -14.85 0.58
N ALA A 306 12.14 -14.35 0.89
CA ALA A 306 11.51 -14.46 2.21
C ALA A 306 10.38 -15.51 2.13
N ASP A 307 10.57 -16.69 2.74
CA ASP A 307 9.58 -17.78 2.62
C ASP A 307 8.48 -17.67 3.69
N ILE A 308 7.65 -16.63 3.53
CA ILE A 308 6.57 -16.26 4.44
C ILE A 308 5.53 -17.39 4.58
N ASP A 309 5.11 -18.02 3.49
CA ASP A 309 4.11 -19.09 3.54
C ASP A 309 4.60 -20.27 4.39
N TRP A 310 5.88 -20.63 4.25
CA TRP A 310 6.51 -21.66 5.08
C TRP A 310 6.70 -21.23 6.54
N ILE A 311 7.10 -19.98 6.79
CA ILE A 311 7.29 -19.47 8.16
C ILE A 311 5.98 -19.50 8.93
N LEU A 312 4.89 -19.07 8.31
CA LEU A 312 3.57 -19.13 8.94
C LEU A 312 3.14 -20.58 9.16
N ALA A 313 3.34 -21.46 8.17
CA ALA A 313 2.99 -22.88 8.29
C ALA A 313 3.76 -23.57 9.43
N SER A 314 5.07 -23.36 9.50
CA SER A 314 5.96 -23.99 10.48
C SER A 314 5.77 -23.48 11.92
N ASN A 315 5.14 -22.31 12.09
CA ASN A 315 4.78 -21.76 13.40
C ASN A 315 3.30 -21.98 13.74
N ALA A 316 2.50 -22.52 12.82
CA ALA A 316 1.09 -22.79 13.05
C ALA A 316 0.90 -24.17 13.72
N PRO A 317 -0.07 -24.33 14.63
CA PRO A 317 -0.26 -25.59 15.37
C PRO A 317 -0.47 -26.81 14.47
N GLN A 318 -1.10 -26.63 13.31
CA GLN A 318 -1.46 -27.70 12.39
C GLN A 318 -0.52 -27.82 11.18
N GLY A 319 0.62 -27.10 11.21
CA GLY A 319 1.58 -27.12 10.10
C GLY A 319 1.08 -26.44 8.82
N VAL A 320 0.00 -25.66 8.90
CA VAL A 320 -0.58 -24.88 7.80
C VAL A 320 -0.94 -23.48 8.29
N PRO A 321 -0.77 -22.41 7.49
CA PRO A 321 -1.17 -21.08 7.90
C PRO A 321 -2.67 -21.02 8.17
N ASP A 322 -3.06 -20.56 9.35
CA ASP A 322 -4.42 -20.61 9.86
C ASP A 322 -4.78 -19.33 10.67
N TYR A 323 -5.92 -19.34 11.37
CA TYR A 323 -6.39 -18.21 12.19
C TYR A 323 -5.44 -17.81 13.34
N THR A 324 -4.38 -18.59 13.63
CA THR A 324 -3.29 -18.15 14.53
C THR A 324 -2.63 -16.87 14.00
N PHE A 325 -2.56 -16.70 12.68
CA PHE A 325 -1.85 -15.58 12.04
C PHE A 325 -2.73 -14.72 11.15
N PHE A 326 -4.00 -15.07 10.96
CA PHE A 326 -4.93 -14.35 10.08
C PHE A 326 -6.23 -13.98 10.80
N CYS A 327 -6.80 -12.83 10.45
CA CYS A 327 -8.16 -12.46 10.88
C CYS A 327 -9.24 -12.90 9.88
N ASP A 328 -8.87 -13.14 8.62
CA ASP A 328 -9.73 -13.69 7.57
C ASP A 328 -8.93 -14.62 6.64
N ASN A 329 -9.21 -14.60 5.33
CA ASN A 329 -8.52 -15.45 4.37
C ASN A 329 -7.10 -15.01 4.00
N ILE A 330 -6.76 -13.71 4.08
CA ILE A 330 -5.48 -13.17 3.58
C ILE A 330 -4.88 -12.08 4.49
N HIS A 331 -5.66 -11.46 5.35
CA HIS A 331 -5.18 -10.38 6.21
C HIS A 331 -4.61 -10.94 7.51
N PHE A 332 -3.35 -10.59 7.75
CA PHE A 332 -2.64 -10.98 8.94
C PHE A 332 -3.19 -10.29 10.19
N ASN A 333 -3.24 -11.01 11.31
CA ASN A 333 -3.36 -10.39 12.62
C ASN A 333 -2.00 -9.80 13.06
N PHE A 334 -1.89 -9.31 14.29
CA PHE A 334 -0.65 -8.67 14.77
C PHE A 334 0.52 -9.66 14.78
N GLU A 335 0.29 -10.89 15.22
CA GLU A 335 1.27 -11.97 15.30
C GLU A 335 1.73 -12.43 13.90
N GLY A 336 0.80 -12.56 12.96
CA GLY A 336 1.13 -12.86 11.56
C GLY A 336 2.00 -11.78 10.94
N ASN A 337 1.65 -10.51 11.14
CA ASN A 337 2.46 -9.38 10.67
C ASN A 337 3.85 -9.37 11.33
N TYR A 338 3.96 -9.74 12.60
CA TYR A 338 5.24 -9.85 13.31
C TYR A 338 6.14 -10.92 12.70
N LEU A 339 5.61 -12.10 12.40
CA LEU A 339 6.39 -13.18 11.78
C LEU A 339 6.90 -12.81 10.39
N VAL A 340 6.06 -12.12 9.59
CA VAL A 340 6.47 -11.60 8.27
C VAL A 340 7.55 -10.54 8.41
N ALA A 341 7.36 -9.58 9.31
CA ALA A 341 8.34 -8.52 9.58
C ALA A 341 9.68 -9.08 10.06
N ARG A 342 9.66 -10.12 10.89
CA ARG A 342 10.86 -10.84 11.34
C ARG A 342 11.62 -11.46 10.17
N GLU A 343 10.92 -12.16 9.27
CA GLU A 343 11.58 -12.75 8.09
C GLU A 343 12.19 -11.65 7.21
N TRP A 344 11.50 -10.53 7.03
CA TRP A 344 12.05 -9.39 6.29
C TRP A 344 13.25 -8.76 6.99
N PHE A 345 13.20 -8.61 8.30
CA PHE A 345 14.32 -8.10 9.11
C PHE A 345 15.58 -8.94 8.87
N ASP A 346 15.45 -10.27 8.87
CA ASP A 346 16.57 -11.17 8.63
C ASP A 346 17.15 -10.99 7.21
N LYS A 347 16.30 -10.80 6.18
CA LYS A 347 16.78 -10.52 4.81
C LYS A 347 17.40 -9.12 4.66
N VAL A 348 16.86 -8.12 5.36
CA VAL A 348 17.45 -6.77 5.38
C VAL A 348 18.83 -6.82 6.04
N ALA A 349 18.95 -7.51 7.18
CA ALA A 349 20.23 -7.71 7.85
C ALA A 349 21.23 -8.49 6.98
N GLU A 350 20.79 -9.54 6.29
CA GLU A 350 21.61 -10.29 5.32
C GLU A 350 22.14 -9.37 4.21
N ALA A 351 21.27 -8.57 3.60
CA ALA A 351 21.62 -7.65 2.53
C ALA A 351 22.63 -6.57 2.97
N LEU A 352 22.47 -6.03 4.19
CA LEU A 352 23.36 -5.00 4.73
C LEU A 352 24.72 -5.54 5.14
N ASN A 353 24.76 -6.75 5.72
CA ASN A 353 26.01 -7.43 6.04
C ASN A 353 26.87 -7.67 4.79
N ARG A 354 26.24 -7.99 3.64
CA ARG A 354 26.96 -8.12 2.35
C ARG A 354 27.58 -6.82 1.85
N LYS A 355 27.00 -5.67 2.20
CA LYS A 355 27.54 -4.35 1.83
C LYS A 355 28.73 -3.91 2.70
N GLY A 356 29.10 -4.69 3.72
CA GLY A 356 30.24 -4.36 4.58
C GLY A 356 30.02 -3.13 5.45
N LEU A 357 28.76 -2.78 5.74
CA LEU A 357 28.44 -1.69 6.68
C LEU A 357 28.88 -2.15 8.08
N ALA A 358 30.04 -1.68 8.53
CA ALA A 358 30.76 -2.11 9.73
C ALA A 358 29.96 -2.03 11.05
N SER A 359 28.82 -1.32 11.04
CA SER A 359 27.91 -1.14 12.18
C SER A 359 26.83 -2.22 12.31
N PHE A 360 26.68 -3.13 11.34
CA PHE A 360 25.68 -4.20 11.42
C PHE A 360 26.26 -5.48 12.04
N PRO A 361 25.70 -5.98 13.16
CA PRO A 361 26.12 -7.24 13.73
C PRO A 361 25.74 -8.38 12.79
N LYS A 362 26.67 -9.33 12.62
CA LYS A 362 26.50 -10.52 11.76
C LYS A 362 25.30 -11.40 12.16
N LYS A 363 24.81 -11.28 13.39
CA LYS A 363 23.62 -11.96 13.93
C LYS A 363 22.74 -10.96 14.70
N ALA A 364 22.21 -9.97 13.99
CA ALA A 364 21.16 -9.14 14.56
C ALA A 364 19.91 -9.99 14.80
N THR A 365 19.30 -9.86 15.97
CA THR A 365 17.99 -10.45 16.26
C THR A 365 16.94 -9.34 16.29
N PRO A 366 15.72 -9.58 15.80
CA PRO A 366 14.65 -8.60 15.92
C PRO A 366 14.27 -8.36 17.38
N ILE A 367 13.54 -7.28 17.64
CA ILE A 367 12.90 -7.07 18.95
C ILE A 367 11.82 -8.12 19.22
N PRO A 368 11.58 -8.52 20.48
CA PRO A 368 10.41 -9.32 20.85
C PRO A 368 9.10 -8.66 20.44
N ILE A 369 8.05 -9.48 20.26
CA ILE A 369 6.74 -9.01 19.80
C ILE A 369 6.12 -8.02 20.78
N GLU A 370 6.35 -8.17 22.09
CA GLU A 370 5.84 -7.28 23.13
C GLU A 370 6.49 -5.89 23.04
N GLU A 371 7.75 -5.83 22.64
CA GLU A 371 8.46 -4.56 22.42
C GLU A 371 7.98 -3.88 21.13
N CYS A 372 7.73 -4.66 20.07
CA CYS A 372 7.10 -4.16 18.86
C CYS A 372 5.70 -3.60 19.14
N ALA A 373 4.90 -4.33 19.94
CA ALA A 373 3.57 -3.93 20.36
C ALA A 373 3.58 -2.61 21.13
N ARG A 374 4.47 -2.47 22.13
CA ARG A 374 4.63 -1.20 22.88
C ARG A 374 4.94 -0.01 21.99
N ASN A 375 5.86 -0.18 21.03
CA ASN A 375 6.25 0.89 20.11
C ASN A 375 5.13 1.30 19.13
N LEU A 376 4.25 0.36 18.77
CA LEU A 376 3.13 0.61 17.84
C LEU A 376 1.81 0.95 18.53
N GLY A 377 1.79 1.03 19.85
CA GLY A 377 0.56 1.24 20.61
C GLY A 377 -0.41 0.07 20.44
N TRP A 378 0.11 -1.16 20.42
CA TRP A 378 -0.68 -2.38 20.37
C TRP A 378 -0.79 -3.02 21.75
N SER A 379 -2.02 -3.38 22.12
CA SER A 379 -2.44 -3.96 23.40
C SER A 379 -3.77 -4.69 23.22
N ASP A 380 -4.16 -5.49 24.21
CA ASP A 380 -5.47 -6.16 24.23
C ASP A 380 -6.63 -5.16 24.04
N ALA A 381 -6.53 -3.95 24.61
CA ALA A 381 -7.57 -2.93 24.50
C ALA A 381 -7.68 -2.33 23.08
N THR A 382 -6.55 -2.07 22.42
CA THR A 382 -6.54 -1.60 21.02
C THR A 382 -6.93 -2.71 20.05
N GLU A 383 -6.63 -3.96 20.38
CA GLU A 383 -7.10 -5.11 19.61
C GLU A 383 -8.62 -5.26 19.70
N LEU A 384 -9.23 -5.06 20.88
CA LEU A 384 -10.69 -5.03 21.02
C LEU A 384 -11.35 -3.96 20.13
N GLU A 385 -10.79 -2.74 20.08
CA GLU A 385 -11.28 -1.71 19.16
C GLU A 385 -11.18 -2.16 17.69
N LEU A 386 -10.06 -2.80 17.31
CA LEU A 386 -9.88 -3.32 15.95
C LEU A 386 -10.86 -4.44 15.63
N ILE A 387 -11.09 -5.40 16.53
CA ILE A 387 -12.04 -6.49 16.33
C ILE A 387 -13.46 -5.93 16.11
N GLY A 388 -13.84 -4.89 16.85
CA GLY A 388 -15.11 -4.20 16.66
C GLY A 388 -15.28 -3.59 15.26
N LEU A 389 -14.20 -3.19 14.60
CA LEU A 389 -14.19 -2.76 13.20
C LEU A 389 -14.18 -3.94 12.23
N GLN A 390 -13.35 -4.95 12.50
CA GLN A 390 -13.22 -6.16 11.68
C GLN A 390 -14.55 -6.89 11.55
N LYS A 391 -15.32 -7.04 12.63
CA LYS A 391 -16.63 -7.70 12.62
C LYS A 391 -17.67 -6.98 11.76
N LYS A 392 -17.47 -5.71 11.42
CA LYS A 392 -18.35 -4.95 10.51
C LYS A 392 -18.03 -5.18 9.03
N VAL A 393 -16.83 -5.68 8.73
CA VAL A 393 -16.29 -5.75 7.35
C VAL A 393 -16.04 -7.20 6.92
N ILE A 394 -15.54 -8.05 7.80
CA ILE A 394 -15.34 -9.48 7.57
C ILE A 394 -16.69 -10.16 7.79
N LEU A 395 -17.28 -10.77 6.78
CA LEU A 395 -18.67 -11.26 6.86
C LEU A 395 -18.82 -12.79 6.80
N ASP A 396 -17.73 -13.53 6.57
CA ASP A 396 -17.83 -14.99 6.54
C ASP A 396 -18.06 -15.57 7.95
N SER A 397 -18.79 -16.68 8.01
CA SER A 397 -19.26 -17.28 9.25
C SER A 397 -18.12 -17.75 10.15
N ARG A 398 -17.07 -18.37 9.59
CA ARG A 398 -15.99 -18.94 10.39
C ARG A 398 -15.11 -17.85 11.00
N SER A 399 -14.73 -16.83 10.23
CA SER A 399 -13.96 -15.70 10.78
C SER A 399 -14.77 -14.97 11.85
N GLN A 400 -16.09 -14.81 11.67
CA GLN A 400 -16.95 -14.20 12.69
C GLN A 400 -16.95 -14.97 14.01
N VAL A 401 -16.98 -16.31 13.97
CA VAL A 401 -16.87 -17.15 15.18
C VAL A 401 -15.51 -16.95 15.84
N VAL A 402 -14.42 -17.05 15.08
CA VAL A 402 -13.05 -16.88 15.60
C VAL A 402 -12.86 -15.48 16.23
N LEU A 403 -13.35 -14.43 15.57
CA LEU A 403 -13.28 -13.06 16.07
C LEU A 403 -14.11 -12.89 17.36
N ALA A 404 -15.29 -13.50 17.45
CA ALA A 404 -16.12 -13.45 18.64
C ALA A 404 -15.49 -14.19 19.83
N GLU A 405 -14.83 -15.32 19.58
CA GLU A 405 -14.07 -16.04 20.60
C GLU A 405 -12.86 -15.24 21.09
N LYS A 406 -12.12 -14.61 20.16
CA LYS A 406 -10.98 -13.74 20.50
C LYS A 406 -11.44 -12.52 21.29
N GLU A 407 -12.52 -11.87 20.87
CA GLU A 407 -13.15 -10.75 21.58
C GLU A 407 -13.52 -11.15 23.02
N LYS A 408 -14.19 -12.29 23.20
CA LYS A 408 -14.56 -12.81 24.53
C LYS A 408 -13.32 -13.06 25.40
N ALA A 409 -12.28 -13.64 24.84
CA ALA A 409 -11.03 -13.91 25.56
C ALA A 409 -10.31 -12.62 25.97
N LEU A 410 -10.30 -11.60 25.11
CA LEU A 410 -9.68 -10.30 25.40
C LEU A 410 -10.49 -9.49 26.42
N ILE A 411 -11.83 -9.48 26.33
CA ILE A 411 -12.69 -8.85 27.34
C ILE A 411 -12.43 -9.44 28.73
N ALA A 412 -12.14 -10.73 28.84
CA ALA A 412 -11.80 -11.36 30.11
C ALA A 412 -10.44 -10.93 30.67
N LYS A 413 -9.54 -10.38 29.83
CA LYS A 413 -8.21 -9.90 30.23
C LYS A 413 -8.15 -8.39 30.49
N VAL A 414 -8.94 -7.61 29.76
CA VAL A 414 -8.94 -6.16 29.87
C VAL A 414 -9.81 -5.73 31.04
N ASP A 415 -9.16 -5.24 32.10
CA ASP A 415 -9.83 -4.64 33.24
C ASP A 415 -10.14 -3.14 33.00
N GLY A 416 -11.21 -2.65 33.61
CA GLY A 416 -11.56 -1.23 33.58
C GLY A 416 -12.06 -0.72 32.22
N ASN A 417 -11.89 0.59 31.98
CA ASN A 417 -12.42 1.26 30.79
C ASN A 417 -11.49 1.08 29.59
N ILE A 418 -12.00 0.48 28.51
CA ILE A 418 -11.23 0.24 27.26
C ILE A 418 -10.65 1.54 26.69
N SER A 419 -11.41 2.64 26.66
CA SER A 419 -10.94 3.91 26.11
C SER A 419 -9.78 4.50 26.92
N GLU A 420 -9.79 4.34 28.25
CA GLU A 420 -8.67 4.77 29.11
C GLU A 420 -7.42 3.91 28.87
N LYS A 421 -7.59 2.59 28.69
CA LYS A 421 -6.49 1.68 28.36
C LYS A 421 -5.90 1.98 26.98
N VAL A 422 -6.73 2.23 25.98
CA VAL A 422 -6.29 2.65 24.63
C VAL A 422 -5.50 3.95 24.71
N LEU A 423 -5.99 4.95 25.47
CA LEU A 423 -5.28 6.20 25.69
C LEU A 423 -3.91 5.97 26.35
N ALA A 424 -3.84 5.15 27.40
CA ALA A 424 -2.59 4.81 28.08
C ALA A 424 -1.61 4.09 27.15
N THR A 425 -2.09 3.16 26.33
CA THR A 425 -1.28 2.44 25.34
C THR A 425 -0.65 3.41 24.34
N TYR A 426 -1.41 4.34 23.77
CA TYR A 426 -0.85 5.32 22.83
C TYR A 426 0.02 6.39 23.53
N ALA A 427 -0.22 6.70 24.80
CA ALA A 427 0.67 7.56 25.58
C ALA A 427 2.07 6.93 25.74
N ILE A 428 2.14 5.61 25.97
CA ILE A 428 3.40 4.85 26.02
C ILE A 428 4.06 4.82 24.64
N ALA A 429 3.32 4.49 23.59
CA ALA A 429 3.88 4.44 22.24
C ALA A 429 4.44 5.80 21.79
N TYR A 430 3.73 6.89 22.12
CA TYR A 430 4.17 8.25 21.82
C TYR A 430 5.40 8.67 22.64
N SER A 431 5.54 8.23 23.90
CA SER A 431 6.74 8.54 24.69
C SER A 431 7.98 7.82 24.17
N LEU A 432 7.80 6.63 23.59
CA LEU A 432 8.87 5.88 22.92
C LEU A 432 9.21 6.47 21.53
N ASN A 433 8.19 6.91 20.78
CA ASN A 433 8.33 7.39 19.40
C ASN A 433 7.61 8.73 19.16
N PRO A 434 8.06 9.84 19.77
CA PRO A 434 7.36 11.13 19.67
C PRO A 434 7.37 11.71 18.24
N ASP A 435 8.33 11.28 17.42
CA ASP A 435 8.43 11.68 16.02
C ASP A 435 7.54 10.86 15.07
N ASP A 436 6.87 9.79 15.53
CA ASP A 436 6.00 8.99 14.67
C ASP A 436 4.63 9.66 14.47
N GLU A 437 4.37 10.18 13.27
CA GLU A 437 3.14 10.95 13.02
C GLU A 437 1.87 10.11 13.15
N LYS A 438 1.95 8.79 12.89
CA LYS A 438 0.79 7.90 12.94
C LYS A 438 0.44 7.58 14.39
N ILE A 439 1.45 7.36 15.25
CA ILE A 439 1.26 7.20 16.69
C ILE A 439 0.77 8.50 17.33
N ALA A 440 1.37 9.64 16.97
CA ALA A 440 0.94 10.95 17.47
C ALA A 440 -0.54 11.22 17.12
N LYS A 441 -0.98 10.86 15.91
CA LYS A 441 -2.39 10.96 15.51
C LYS A 441 -3.30 10.13 16.42
N GLN A 442 -3.00 8.83 16.60
CA GLN A 442 -3.82 7.96 17.44
C GLN A 442 -3.89 8.48 18.88
N TYR A 443 -2.75 8.96 19.42
CA TYR A 443 -2.71 9.53 20.76
C TYR A 443 -3.56 10.80 20.88
N VAL A 444 -3.46 11.74 19.93
CA VAL A 444 -4.29 12.96 19.88
C VAL A 444 -5.77 12.63 19.77
N GLU A 445 -6.16 11.69 18.91
CA GLU A 445 -7.55 11.26 18.77
C GLU A 445 -8.10 10.64 20.07
N SER A 446 -7.30 9.81 20.75
CA SER A 446 -7.66 9.26 22.07
C SER A 446 -7.76 10.34 23.15
N LEU A 447 -6.86 11.33 23.17
CA LEU A 447 -6.90 12.46 24.11
C LEU A 447 -8.17 13.29 23.92
N LEU A 448 -8.54 13.58 22.68
CA LEU A 448 -9.77 14.32 22.36
C LEU A 448 -11.03 13.56 22.79
N LYS A 449 -11.08 12.24 22.55
CA LYS A 449 -12.17 11.37 23.04
C LYS A 449 -12.28 11.39 24.57
N ALA A 450 -11.15 11.46 25.27
CA ALA A 450 -11.10 11.57 26.73
C ALA A 450 -11.32 12.99 27.26
N GLY A 451 -11.55 13.99 26.39
CA GLY A 451 -11.74 15.39 26.78
C GLY A 451 -10.46 16.12 27.22
N MET A 452 -9.28 15.51 27.05
CA MET A 452 -7.98 16.07 27.44
C MET A 452 -7.41 17.01 26.36
N LYS A 453 -8.14 18.10 26.09
CA LYS A 453 -7.90 19.00 24.95
C LYS A 453 -6.56 19.74 25.04
N ASP A 454 -6.16 20.18 26.22
CA ASP A 454 -4.89 20.90 26.41
C ASP A 454 -3.69 20.00 26.10
N ARG A 455 -3.73 18.75 26.57
CA ARG A 455 -2.69 17.76 26.25
C ARG A 455 -2.69 17.40 24.76
N ALA A 456 -3.87 17.30 24.14
CA ALA A 456 -3.97 17.11 22.69
C ALA A 456 -3.31 18.27 21.92
N PHE A 457 -3.49 19.50 22.40
CA PHE A 457 -2.87 20.70 21.84
C PHE A 457 -1.34 20.70 21.96
N GLU A 458 -0.80 20.30 23.11
CA GLU A 458 0.65 20.16 23.29
C GLU A 458 1.26 19.17 22.29
N VAL A 459 0.66 17.98 22.17
CA VAL A 459 1.14 16.91 21.29
C VAL A 459 1.10 17.34 19.82
N VAL A 460 -0.03 17.88 19.36
CA VAL A 460 -0.16 18.31 17.96
C VAL A 460 0.69 19.54 17.66
N SER A 461 0.92 20.43 18.63
CA SER A 461 1.82 21.57 18.48
C SER A 461 3.27 21.13 18.33
N ALA A 462 3.70 20.13 19.10
CA ALA A 462 5.04 19.54 18.94
C ALA A 462 5.20 18.90 17.56
N LEU A 463 4.21 18.12 17.10
CA LEU A 463 4.21 17.51 15.77
C LEU A 463 4.22 18.54 14.65
N TYR A 464 3.40 19.59 14.74
CA TYR A 464 3.35 20.64 13.73
C TYR A 464 4.65 21.46 13.70
N LYS A 465 5.29 21.68 14.85
CA LYS A 465 6.57 22.37 14.94
C LYS A 465 7.69 21.63 14.19
N THR A 466 7.73 20.30 14.30
CA THR A 466 8.79 19.48 13.66
C THR A 466 8.43 19.08 12.23
N LYS A 467 7.14 18.90 11.94
CA LYS A 467 6.63 18.44 10.66
C LYS A 467 5.46 19.32 10.18
N PRO A 468 5.69 20.62 9.92
CA PRO A 468 4.64 21.55 9.50
C PRO A 468 4.11 21.22 8.11
N TYR A 469 4.89 20.50 7.30
CA TYR A 469 4.58 20.12 5.94
C TYR A 469 3.60 18.95 5.82
N LEU A 470 3.36 18.18 6.89
CA LEU A 470 2.47 17.03 6.81
C LEU A 470 0.99 17.43 6.80
N ARG A 471 0.23 16.78 5.92
CA ARG A 471 -1.24 16.81 5.88
C ARG A 471 -1.84 16.59 7.27
N ILE A 472 -1.39 15.53 7.95
CA ILE A 472 -1.94 15.11 9.24
C ILE A 472 -1.65 16.12 10.35
N SER A 473 -0.48 16.76 10.37
CA SER A 473 -0.14 17.82 11.32
C SER A 473 -1.08 19.00 11.19
N MET A 474 -1.31 19.48 9.95
CA MET A 474 -2.20 20.61 9.69
C MET A 474 -3.65 20.27 10.07
N ARG A 475 -4.15 19.10 9.67
CA ARG A 475 -5.53 18.69 9.93
C ARG A 475 -5.79 18.42 11.41
N LEU A 476 -4.89 17.73 12.12
CA LEU A 476 -5.03 17.50 13.56
C LEU A 476 -5.01 18.81 14.34
N MET A 477 -4.17 19.77 13.95
CA MET A 477 -4.14 21.08 14.61
C MET A 477 -5.50 21.77 14.47
N GLY A 478 -6.11 21.73 13.28
CA GLY A 478 -7.48 22.23 13.06
C GLY A 478 -8.52 21.50 13.92
N ASN A 479 -8.43 20.17 14.02
CA ASN A 479 -9.32 19.36 14.86
C ASN A 479 -9.21 19.73 16.34
N VAL A 480 -8.00 19.95 16.85
CA VAL A 480 -7.77 20.33 18.25
C VAL A 480 -8.30 21.74 18.52
N TYR A 481 -8.01 22.73 17.67
CA TYR A 481 -8.57 24.08 17.80
C TYR A 481 -10.11 24.07 17.81
N SER A 482 -10.73 23.29 16.91
CA SER A 482 -12.19 23.14 16.85
C SER A 482 -12.75 22.55 18.16
N ASN A 483 -12.07 21.58 18.76
CA ASN A 483 -12.47 21.00 20.05
C ASN A 483 -12.26 21.98 21.22
N LEU A 484 -11.29 22.88 21.13
CA LEU A 484 -11.09 23.99 22.09
C LEU A 484 -12.09 25.13 21.92
N GLY A 485 -12.88 25.14 20.83
CA GLY A 485 -13.81 26.22 20.51
C GLY A 485 -13.17 27.41 19.78
N ASP A 486 -11.89 27.31 19.41
CA ASP A 486 -11.18 28.32 18.63
C ASP A 486 -11.40 28.07 17.13
N PHE A 487 -12.62 28.40 16.68
CA PHE A 487 -13.04 28.14 15.30
C PHE A 487 -12.24 28.96 14.28
N ALA A 488 -11.75 30.14 14.64
CA ALA A 488 -10.93 30.99 13.77
C ALA A 488 -9.59 30.32 13.44
N ASN A 489 -8.87 29.81 14.44
CA ASN A 489 -7.63 29.08 14.19
C ASN A 489 -7.89 27.71 13.56
N ALA A 490 -8.99 27.04 13.89
CA ALA A 490 -9.38 25.79 13.25
C ALA A 490 -9.59 25.98 11.73
N GLU A 491 -10.37 26.98 11.34
CA GLU A 491 -10.58 27.35 9.95
C GLU A 491 -9.26 27.68 9.24
N ARG A 492 -8.37 28.45 9.89
CA ARG A 492 -7.04 28.78 9.36
C ARG A 492 -6.23 27.53 9.04
N MET A 493 -6.22 26.55 9.95
CA MET A 493 -5.48 25.30 9.78
C MET A 493 -6.10 24.39 8.71
N TYR A 494 -7.42 24.31 8.63
CA TYR A 494 -8.06 23.56 7.54
C TYR A 494 -7.82 24.18 6.17
N LYS A 495 -7.92 25.52 6.05
CA LYS A 495 -7.55 26.23 4.82
C LYS A 495 -6.08 26.03 4.45
N LEU A 496 -5.18 26.02 5.43
CA LEU A 496 -3.77 25.72 5.21
C LEU A 496 -3.56 24.29 4.71
N CYS A 497 -4.25 23.31 5.31
CA CYS A 497 -4.25 21.93 4.85
C CYS A 497 -4.71 21.86 3.39
N LEU A 498 -5.86 22.45 3.05
CA LEU A 498 -6.44 22.42 1.71
C LEU A 498 -5.62 23.20 0.66
N LYS A 499 -4.86 24.22 1.08
CA LYS A 499 -3.91 24.91 0.20
C LYS A 499 -2.86 23.95 -0.35
N TYR A 500 -2.30 23.08 0.50
CA TYR A 500 -1.25 22.13 0.10
C TYR A 500 -1.80 20.76 -0.30
N TYR A 501 -2.95 20.37 0.23
CA TYR A 501 -3.61 19.09 0.04
C TYR A 501 -5.10 19.32 -0.33
N PRO A 502 -5.36 19.81 -1.56
CA PRO A 502 -6.73 20.08 -2.02
C PRO A 502 -7.58 18.82 -2.19
N ASP A 503 -7.03 17.64 -1.90
CA ASP A 503 -7.67 16.33 -1.91
C ASP A 503 -7.96 15.78 -0.49
N ASP A 504 -7.77 16.59 0.56
CA ASP A 504 -8.11 16.22 1.94
C ASP A 504 -9.62 16.44 2.21
N GLY A 505 -10.42 15.42 1.94
CA GLY A 505 -11.86 15.45 2.18
C GLY A 505 -12.25 15.65 3.66
N LEU A 506 -11.44 15.15 4.60
CA LEU A 506 -11.71 15.30 6.04
C LEU A 506 -11.55 16.77 6.48
N ALA A 507 -10.55 17.47 5.97
CA ALA A 507 -10.38 18.91 6.18
C ALA A 507 -11.51 19.72 5.50
N MET A 508 -11.94 19.35 4.29
CA MET A 508 -13.08 20.01 3.64
C MET A 508 -14.36 19.87 4.45
N ASP A 509 -14.66 18.67 4.93
CA ASP A 509 -15.88 18.41 5.68
C ASP A 509 -15.84 19.09 7.05
N SER A 510 -14.68 19.10 7.71
CA SER A 510 -14.49 19.84 8.96
C SER A 510 -14.66 21.34 8.77
N LEU A 511 -14.13 21.90 7.68
CA LEU A 511 -14.31 23.32 7.34
C LEU A 511 -15.78 23.67 7.09
N LYS A 512 -16.52 22.85 6.35
CA LYS A 512 -17.97 23.03 6.14
C LYS A 512 -18.77 22.97 7.43
N LEU A 513 -18.36 22.14 8.40
CA LEU A 513 -19.01 22.05 9.70
C LEU A 513 -18.80 23.31 10.54
N ILE A 514 -17.62 23.93 10.46
CA ILE A 514 -17.32 25.19 11.16
C ILE A 514 -18.09 26.34 10.53
N SER A 515 -18.08 26.48 9.20
CA SER A 515 -18.76 27.59 8.50
C SER A 515 -20.29 27.60 8.63
N LYS A 516 -20.89 26.56 9.22
CA LYS A 516 -22.33 26.50 9.54
C LYS A 516 -22.66 26.98 10.97
N ARG A 517 -21.65 27.23 11.79
CA ARG A 517 -21.79 27.64 13.20
C ARG A 517 -21.68 29.16 13.38
N ASP A 518 -21.12 29.85 12.40
CA ASP A 518 -21.19 31.31 12.24
C ASP A 518 -22.48 31.68 11.51
#